data_AF-A0ABD5PH73-F1
#
_entry.id   AF-A0ABD5PH73-F1
#
_cell.length_a   1.000
_cell.length_b   1.000
_cell.length_c   1.000
_cell.angle_alpha   90.00
_cell.angle_beta   90.00
_cell.angle_gamma   90.00
#
_symmetry.space_group_name_H-M   'P 1'
#
loop_
_entity.id
_entity.type
_entity.pdbx_description
1 polymer ?
#
loop_
_entity_poly.entity_id
_entity_poly.type
_entity_poly.pdbx_seq_one_letter_code
_entity_poly.pdbx_strand_id
1 'polypeptide(L)' 'MDPRDTPGYRLHRAMSNLNSIDIDQLDDPNRKRLAEATALLEQVGLLTRPGASEETDATVDS' A
#
# COMPACT_ATOMS: atom_id res chain seq x y z
N MET A 1 -13.75 8.44 16.61
CA MET A 1 -12.99 8.54 15.35
C MET A 1 -13.85 8.01 14.23
N ASP A 2 -13.76 8.57 13.02
CA ASP A 2 -14.37 7.97 11.83
C ASP A 2 -13.63 6.64 11.53
N PRO A 3 -14.32 5.50 11.38
CA PRO A 3 -13.68 4.24 10.98
C PRO A 3 -12.88 4.34 9.66
N ARG A 4 -13.20 5.34 8.83
CA ARG A 4 -12.49 5.65 7.59
C ARG A 4 -11.12 6.29 7.80
N ASP A 5 -10.85 6.77 8.99
CA ASP A 5 -9.57 7.41 9.31
C ASP A 5 -8.47 6.40 9.70
N THR A 6 -8.80 5.12 9.83
CA THR A 6 -7.83 4.08 10.16
C THR A 6 -6.81 3.87 9.03
N PRO A 7 -5.52 3.68 9.33
CA PRO A 7 -4.49 3.44 8.32
C PRO A 7 -4.83 2.27 7.38
N GLY A 8 -5.33 1.16 7.94
CA GLY A 8 -5.74 -0.01 7.17
C GLY A 8 -6.89 0.28 6.19
N TYR A 9 -7.90 1.04 6.62
CA TYR A 9 -8.99 1.43 5.73
C TYR A 9 -8.52 2.35 4.60
N ARG A 10 -7.68 3.34 4.91
CA ARG A 10 -7.14 4.27 3.91
C ARG A 10 -6.32 3.54 2.85
N LEU A 11 -5.46 2.62 3.27
CA LEU A 11 -4.65 1.81 2.37
C LEU A 11 -5.52 0.91 1.48
N HIS A 12 -6.46 0.17 2.08
CA HIS A 12 -7.39 -0.68 1.34
C HIS A 12 -8.18 0.13 0.31
N ARG A 13 -8.71 1.29 0.71
CA ARG A 13 -9.45 2.19 -0.19
C ARG A 13 -8.59 2.68 -1.35
N ALA A 14 -7.35 3.06 -1.09
CA ALA A 14 -6.43 3.52 -2.13
C ALA A 14 -6.13 2.42 -3.15
N MET A 15 -5.79 1.21 -2.70
CA MET A 15 -5.56 0.06 -3.58
C MET A 15 -6.80 -0.30 -4.40
N SER A 16 -7.98 -0.35 -3.78
CA SER A 16 -9.24 -0.65 -4.48
C SER A 16 -9.55 0.39 -5.57
N ASN A 17 -9.26 1.67 -5.31
CA ASN A 17 -9.41 2.71 -6.33
C ASN A 17 -8.42 2.51 -7.50
N LEU A 18 -7.14 2.22 -7.22
CA LEU A 18 -6.14 2.01 -8.28
C LEU A 18 -6.48 0.78 -9.15
N ASN A 19 -6.91 -0.31 -8.53
CA ASN A 19 -7.31 -1.54 -9.23
C ASN A 19 -8.59 -1.39 -10.07
N SER A 20 -9.38 -0.34 -9.82
CA SER A 20 -10.58 -0.04 -10.62
C SER A 20 -10.30 0.77 -11.88
N ILE A 21 -9.06 1.26 -12.05
CA ILE A 21 -8.66 2.02 -13.23
C ILE A 21 -8.48 1.07 -14.41
N ASP A 22 -9.16 1.38 -15.52
CA ASP A 22 -8.94 0.71 -16.80
C ASP A 22 -7.58 1.11 -17.37
N ILE A 23 -6.58 0.23 -17.19
CA ILE A 23 -5.19 0.45 -17.61
C ILE A 23 -5.11 0.68 -19.12
N ASP A 24 -6.00 0.06 -19.90
CA ASP A 24 -5.95 0.13 -21.36
C ASP A 24 -6.28 1.52 -21.91
N GLN A 25 -6.99 2.34 -21.12
CA GLN A 25 -7.31 3.73 -21.47
C GLN A 25 -6.26 4.75 -21.02
N LEU A 26 -5.20 4.32 -20.34
CA LEU A 26 -4.13 5.22 -19.90
C LEU A 26 -3.08 5.42 -20.99
N ASP A 27 -2.50 6.61 -21.07
CA ASP A 27 -1.26 6.81 -21.80
C ASP A 27 -0.06 6.19 -21.04
N ASP A 28 1.06 5.99 -21.73
CA ASP A 28 2.24 5.36 -21.13
C ASP A 28 2.74 6.06 -19.85
N PRO A 29 2.76 7.41 -19.76
CA PRO A 29 3.09 8.10 -18.51
C PRO A 29 2.17 7.73 -17.34
N ASN A 30 0.85 7.67 -17.58
CA ASN A 30 -0.09 7.34 -16.51
C ASN A 30 -0.07 5.86 -16.14
N ARG A 31 0.19 4.94 -17.09
CA ARG A 31 0.43 3.52 -16.79
C ARG A 31 1.63 3.35 -15.86
N LYS A 32 2.74 4.04 -16.15
CA LYS A 32 3.93 4.02 -15.30
C LYS A 32 3.64 4.57 -13.91
N ARG A 33 2.94 5.70 -13.83
CA ARG A 33 2.56 6.32 -12.55
C ARG A 33 1.65 5.42 -11.72
N LEU A 34 0.72 4.72 -12.35
CA LEU A 34 -0.14 3.74 -11.70
C LEU A 34 0.69 2.59 -11.11
N ALA A 35 1.62 2.03 -11.89
CA ALA A 35 2.50 0.97 -11.42
C ALA A 35 3.36 1.39 -10.22
N GLU A 36 3.95 2.60 -10.27
CA GLU A 36 4.74 3.16 -9.16
C GLU A 36 3.89 3.38 -7.90
N ALA A 37 2.66 3.90 -8.07
CA ALA A 37 1.74 4.12 -6.95
C ALA A 37 1.31 2.79 -6.29
N THR A 38 0.99 1.77 -7.09
CA THR A 38 0.65 0.44 -6.59
C THR A 38 1.83 -0.16 -5.82
N ALA A 39 3.04 -0.14 -6.38
CA ALA A 39 4.23 -0.66 -5.73
C ALA A 39 4.55 0.05 -4.40
N LEU A 40 4.31 1.36 -4.31
CA LEU A 40 4.49 2.11 -3.07
C LEU A 40 3.44 1.72 -2.01
N LEU A 41 2.18 1.57 -2.41
CA LEU A 41 1.10 1.19 -1.48
C LEU A 41 1.28 -0.24 -0.96
N GLU A 42 1.78 -1.17 -1.79
CA GLU A 42 2.15 -2.51 -1.36
C GLU A 42 3.24 -2.47 -0.27
N GLN A 43 4.29 -1.67 -0.45
CA GLN A 43 5.35 -1.48 0.56
C GLN A 43 4.78 -0.91 1.87
N VAL A 44 3.91 0.10 1.79
CA VAL A 44 3.24 0.65 2.98
C VAL A 44 2.35 -0.40 3.66
N GLY A 45 1.72 -1.29 2.89
CA GLY A 45 0.95 -2.42 3.42
C GLY A 45 1.78 -3.39 4.26
N LEU A 46 3.01 -3.66 3.86
CA LEU A 46 3.94 -4.48 4.65
C LEU A 46 4.27 -3.81 5.99
N LEU A 47 4.46 -2.49 6.00
CA LEU A 47 4.81 -1.71 7.19
C LEU A 47 3.64 -1.48 8.16
N THR A 48 2.41 -1.54 7.66
CA THR A 48 1.19 -1.26 8.45
C THR A 48 0.49 -2.53 8.94
N ARG A 49 1.05 -3.71 8.65
CA ARG A 49 0.53 -4.99 9.14
C ARG A 49 0.85 -5.15 10.64
N PRO A 50 -0.14 -5.46 11.51
CA PRO A 50 0.14 -5.81 12.90
C PRO A 50 1.09 -7.02 12.92
N GLY A 51 2.29 -6.85 13.50
CA GLY A 51 3.35 -7.86 13.53
C GLY A 51 4.63 -7.50 12.76
N ALA A 52 4.62 -6.51 11.87
CA ALA A 52 5.83 -6.08 11.15
C ALA A 52 6.89 -5.41 12.08
N SER A 53 6.45 -4.93 13.25
CA SER A 53 7.34 -4.40 14.29
C SER A 53 7.84 -5.46 15.29
N GLU A 54 7.33 -6.69 15.26
CA GLU A 54 7.78 -7.76 16.16
C GLU A 54 8.90 -8.63 15.53
N GLU A 55 8.99 -8.71 14.21
CA GLU A 55 10.05 -9.48 13.52
C GLU A 55 11.38 -8.72 13.37
N THR A 56 11.41 -7.41 13.66
CA THR A 56 12.65 -6.61 13.55
C THR A 56 13.44 -6.46 14.85
N ASP A 57 12.91 -6.98 15.97
CA ASP A 57 13.56 -6.92 17.30
C ASP A 57 14.00 -8.32 17.82
N ALA A 58 14.15 -9.30 16.92
CA ALA A 58 14.52 -10.67 17.29
C ALA A 58 15.87 -11.15 16.71
N THR A 59 16.74 -10.26 16.23
CA THR A 59 18.13 -10.63 15.91
C THR A 59 19.10 -9.45 16.04
N VAL A 60 19.24 -8.91 17.25
CA VAL A 60 20.50 -8.30 17.67
C VAL A 60 20.68 -8.59 19.17
N ASP A 61 21.27 -9.73 19.53
CA ASP A 61 22.40 -9.84 20.47
C ASP A 61 22.83 -11.31 20.68
N SER A 62 24.16 -11.51 20.57
CA SER A 62 25.03 -12.60 21.06
C SER A 62 25.02 -13.97 20.37
#